data_AF-A0A497JTR7-F1
#
_entry.id   AF-A0A497JTR7-F1
#
_cell.length_a   1.000
_cell.length_b   1.000
_cell.length_c   1.000
_cell.angle_alpha   90.00
_cell.angle_beta   90.00
_cell.angle_gamma   90.00
#
_symmetry.space_group_name_H-M   'P 1'
#
loop_
_entity.id
_entity.type
_entity.pdbx_description
1 polymer ?
#
loop_
_entity_poly.entity_id
_entity_poly.type
_entity_poly.pdbx_seq_one_letter_code
_entity_poly.pdbx_strand_id
1 'polypeptide(L)'
;RFQSMWSAAVKFFEANSHITEKLHEQVVNNLNFYCKQSFLRGISARTRALLQEGLYAEATHYMQRSSVNMLENYAWLLSEMEKRQFDYTRLIDFLRDSHVSPSAVYEGALEVLMLGDVSAEGAEDSLERARSIILDIRGRRKELIAQMEAEK
;
A
#
# COMPACT_ATOMS: atom_id res chain seq x y z
N ARG A 1 9.87 8.00 9.74
CA ARG A 1 9.29 6.64 9.84
C ARG A 1 9.05 6.01 8.45
N PHE A 2 8.35 6.65 7.50
CA PHE A 2 8.25 6.20 6.09
C PHE A 2 9.58 5.71 5.47
N GLN A 3 10.63 6.53 5.47
CA GLN A 3 11.92 6.16 4.88
C GLN A 3 12.59 4.99 5.61
N SER A 4 12.37 4.85 6.91
CA SER A 4 12.94 3.77 7.73
C SER A 4 12.26 2.44 7.39
N MET A 5 10.93 2.41 7.33
CA MET A 5 10.14 1.28 6.85
C MET A 5 10.61 0.81 5.47
N TRP A 6 10.66 1.75 4.52
CA TRP A 6 10.99 1.42 3.14
C TRP A 6 12.45 0.96 3.01
N SER A 7 13.38 1.61 3.72
CA SER A 7 14.79 1.18 3.73
C SER A 7 14.97 -0.19 4.35
N ALA A 8 14.22 -0.53 5.40
CA ALA A 8 14.24 -1.85 6.01
C ALA A 8 13.73 -2.92 5.03
N ALA A 9 12.61 -2.66 4.35
CA ALA A 9 12.06 -3.55 3.33
C ALA A 9 13.05 -3.74 2.15
N VAL A 10 13.69 -2.67 1.67
CA VAL A 10 14.71 -2.73 0.60
C VAL A 10 15.88 -3.61 1.02
N LYS A 11 16.49 -3.34 2.19
CA LYS A 11 17.64 -4.11 2.69
C LYS A 11 17.28 -5.58 2.87
N PHE A 12 16.09 -5.86 3.37
CA PHE A 12 15.61 -7.22 3.55
C PHE A 12 15.42 -7.93 2.20
N PHE A 13 14.84 -7.26 1.21
CA PHE A 13 14.70 -7.81 -0.14
C PHE A 13 16.06 -8.08 -0.78
N GLU A 14 17.00 -7.13 -0.71
CA GLU A 14 18.36 -7.28 -1.26
C GLU A 14 19.06 -8.51 -0.69
N ALA A 15 18.96 -8.73 0.63
CA ALA A 15 19.55 -9.88 1.32
C ALA A 15 18.88 -11.23 0.95
N ASN A 16 17.64 -11.21 0.47
CA ASN A 16 16.83 -12.40 0.20
C ASN A 16 16.39 -12.50 -1.28
N SER A 17 17.12 -11.84 -2.18
CA SER A 17 16.75 -11.74 -3.59
C SER A 17 16.70 -13.09 -4.32
N HIS A 18 17.46 -14.09 -3.87
CA HIS A 18 17.42 -15.46 -4.39
C HIS A 18 16.05 -16.15 -4.27
N ILE A 19 15.18 -15.67 -3.38
CA ILE A 19 13.85 -16.25 -3.14
C ILE A 19 12.87 -15.89 -4.27
N THR A 20 13.18 -14.85 -5.04
CA THR A 20 12.35 -14.38 -6.15
C THR A 20 12.13 -15.42 -7.24
N GLU A 21 13.00 -16.42 -7.36
CA GLU A 21 12.87 -17.53 -8.32
C GLU A 21 11.57 -18.34 -8.16
N LYS A 22 10.96 -18.29 -6.97
CA LYS A 22 9.72 -19.03 -6.64
C LYS A 22 8.47 -18.15 -6.65
N LEU A 23 8.63 -16.85 -6.88
CA LEU A 23 7.53 -15.89 -6.89
C LEU A 23 6.98 -15.71 -8.30
N HIS A 24 5.72 -15.30 -8.39
CA HIS A 24 5.12 -14.91 -9.66
C HIS A 24 5.86 -13.71 -10.27
N GLU A 25 6.07 -13.72 -11.60
CA GLU A 25 6.85 -12.71 -12.32
C GLU A 25 6.43 -11.27 -12.01
N GLN A 26 5.13 -11.02 -11.93
CA GLN A 26 4.60 -9.70 -11.58
C GLN A 26 5.07 -9.21 -10.19
N VAL A 27 5.12 -10.12 -9.21
CA VAL A 27 5.62 -9.79 -7.86
C VAL A 27 7.10 -9.46 -7.92
N VAL A 28 7.88 -10.26 -8.66
CA VAL A 28 9.31 -10.03 -8.85
C VAL A 28 9.57 -8.67 -9.51
N ASN A 29 8.82 -8.34 -10.56
CA ASN A 29 8.93 -7.04 -11.24
C ASN A 29 8.60 -5.87 -10.31
N ASN A 30 7.54 -6.00 -9.51
CA ASN A 30 7.18 -4.98 -8.53
C ASN A 30 8.23 -4.84 -7.42
N LEU A 31 8.75 -5.93 -6.87
CA LEU A 31 9.83 -5.89 -5.88
C LEU A 31 11.08 -5.22 -6.48
N ASN A 32 11.49 -5.62 -7.69
CA ASN A 32 12.60 -5.00 -8.40
C ASN A 32 12.38 -3.51 -8.74
N PHE A 33 11.13 -3.05 -8.78
CA PHE A 33 10.80 -1.64 -8.99
C PHE A 33 10.79 -0.86 -7.67
N TYR A 34 9.98 -1.28 -6.70
CA TYR A 34 9.75 -0.59 -5.44
C TYR A 34 10.91 -0.74 -4.45
N CYS A 35 11.60 -1.89 -4.44
CA CYS A 35 12.72 -2.16 -3.52
C CYS A 35 14.06 -1.67 -4.09
N LYS A 36 14.07 -0.56 -4.82
CA LYS A 36 15.29 0.16 -5.22
C LYS A 36 15.50 1.41 -4.39
N GLN A 37 16.73 1.66 -3.97
CA GLN A 37 17.09 2.90 -3.28
C GLN A 37 16.80 4.16 -4.14
N SER A 38 16.93 4.06 -5.46
CA SER A 38 16.55 5.15 -6.37
C SER A 38 15.05 5.43 -6.34
N PHE A 39 14.20 4.40 -6.25
CA PHE A 39 12.76 4.56 -6.10
C PHE A 39 12.44 5.31 -4.79
N LEU A 40 13.01 4.88 -3.66
CA LEU A 40 12.82 5.54 -2.36
C LEU A 40 13.22 7.03 -2.40
N ARG A 41 14.34 7.36 -3.07
CA ARG A 41 14.74 8.75 -3.27
C ARG A 41 13.71 9.52 -4.11
N GLY A 42 13.24 8.92 -5.20
CA GLY A 42 12.24 9.51 -6.10
C GLY A 42 10.92 9.81 -5.40
N ILE A 43 10.33 8.83 -4.72
CA ILE A 43 9.07 9.01 -3.98
C ILE A 43 9.21 10.05 -2.86
N SER A 44 10.34 10.06 -2.15
CA SER A 44 10.62 11.06 -1.11
C SER A 44 10.68 12.48 -1.69
N ALA A 45 11.35 12.65 -2.83
CA ALA A 45 11.47 13.94 -3.49
C ALA A 45 10.12 14.44 -4.03
N ARG A 46 9.36 13.56 -4.71
CA ARG A 46 8.03 13.91 -5.25
C ARG A 46 7.04 14.26 -4.14
N THR A 47 7.00 13.46 -3.08
CA THR A 47 6.14 13.73 -1.92
C THR A 47 6.48 15.09 -1.30
N ARG A 48 7.78 15.40 -1.13
CA ARG A 48 8.20 16.71 -0.62
C ARG A 48 7.79 17.87 -1.53
N ALA A 49 7.91 17.72 -2.85
CA ALA A 49 7.49 18.74 -3.80
C ALA A 49 5.98 19.00 -3.71
N LEU A 50 5.15 17.94 -3.67
CA LEU A 50 3.71 18.06 -3.50
C LEU A 50 3.34 18.78 -2.18
N LEU A 51 4.04 18.48 -1.09
CA LEU A 51 3.85 19.17 0.18
C LEU A 51 4.22 20.66 0.10
N GLN A 52 5.31 21.01 -0.60
CA GLN A 52 5.73 22.39 -0.81
C GLN A 52 4.74 23.18 -1.68
N GLU A 53 4.07 22.51 -2.61
CA GLU A 53 3.00 23.08 -3.45
C GLU A 53 1.64 23.17 -2.72
N GLY A 54 1.56 22.73 -1.45
CA GLY A 54 0.31 22.71 -0.68
C GLY A 54 -0.67 21.60 -1.09
N LEU A 55 -0.24 20.65 -1.92
CA LEU A 55 -1.03 19.53 -2.42
C LEU A 55 -1.01 18.35 -1.43
N TYR A 56 -1.49 18.57 -0.21
CA TYR A 56 -1.39 17.60 0.90
C TYR A 56 -2.12 16.28 0.64
N ALA A 57 -3.33 16.34 0.06
CA ALA A 57 -4.11 15.16 -0.28
C ALA A 57 -3.40 14.29 -1.33
N GLU A 58 -2.83 14.93 -2.36
CA GLU A 58 -2.08 14.25 -3.41
C GLU A 58 -0.77 13.65 -2.87
N ALA A 59 -0.05 14.40 -2.03
CA ALA A 59 1.15 13.90 -1.36
C ALA A 59 0.86 12.63 -0.54
N THR A 60 -0.23 12.66 0.23
CA THR A 60 -0.67 11.53 1.06
C THR A 60 -1.08 10.35 0.20
N HIS A 61 -1.95 10.58 -0.80
CA HIS A 61 -2.41 9.54 -1.71
C HIS A 61 -1.24 8.87 -2.45
N TYR A 62 -0.32 9.66 -3.01
CA TYR A 62 0.84 9.17 -3.74
C TYR A 62 1.75 8.30 -2.85
N MET A 63 2.04 8.78 -1.62
CA MET A 63 2.85 8.05 -0.66
C MET A 63 2.18 6.73 -0.23
N GLN A 64 0.91 6.79 0.20
CA GLN A 64 0.17 5.63 0.69
C GLN A 64 -0.05 4.58 -0.40
N ARG A 65 -0.46 5.00 -1.60
CA ARG A 65 -0.69 4.07 -2.72
C ARG A 65 0.58 3.30 -3.07
N SER A 66 1.71 4.00 -3.12
CA SER A 66 3.01 3.37 -3.38
C SER A 66 3.42 2.43 -2.25
N SER A 67 3.18 2.82 -0.99
CA SER A 67 3.48 1.98 0.18
C SER A 67 2.66 0.70 0.20
N VAL A 68 1.35 0.77 -0.07
CA VAL A 68 0.50 -0.43 -0.15
C VAL A 68 1.02 -1.39 -1.22
N ASN A 69 1.29 -0.88 -2.43
CA ASN A 69 1.83 -1.73 -3.50
C ASN A 69 3.17 -2.37 -3.11
N MET A 70 4.08 -1.60 -2.51
CA MET A 70 5.36 -2.14 -2.05
C MET A 70 5.17 -3.22 -0.97
N LEU A 71 4.34 -2.95 0.04
CA LEU A 71 4.09 -3.85 1.17
C LEU A 71 3.38 -5.14 0.76
N GLU A 72 2.42 -5.10 -0.17
CA GLU A 72 1.75 -6.29 -0.69
C GLU A 72 2.72 -7.22 -1.42
N ASN A 73 3.61 -6.66 -2.25
CA ASN A 73 4.63 -7.46 -2.95
C ASN A 73 5.70 -7.96 -1.98
N TYR A 74 6.05 -7.16 -0.97
CA TYR A 74 6.93 -7.58 0.12
C TYR A 74 6.32 -8.73 0.95
N ALA A 75 5.01 -8.71 1.21
CA ALA A 75 4.32 -9.78 1.91
C ALA A 75 4.33 -11.11 1.12
N TRP A 76 4.30 -11.07 -0.21
CA TRP A 76 4.50 -12.27 -1.03
C TRP A 76 5.91 -12.88 -0.88
N LEU A 77 6.94 -12.05 -0.76
CA LEU A 77 8.29 -12.53 -0.45
C LEU A 77 8.31 -13.25 0.91
N LEU A 78 7.73 -12.62 1.94
CA LEU A 78 7.62 -13.20 3.28
C LEU A 78 6.81 -14.51 3.28
N SER A 79 5.70 -14.56 2.53
CA SER A 79 4.88 -15.77 2.34
C SER A 79 5.68 -16.97 1.86
N GLU A 80 6.55 -16.75 0.87
CA GLU A 80 7.40 -17.80 0.31
C GLU A 80 8.51 -18.24 1.29
N MET A 81 9.05 -17.30 2.07
CA MET A 81 10.05 -17.56 3.11
C MET A 81 9.48 -18.37 4.28
N GLU A 82 8.31 -17.95 4.78
CA GLU A 82 7.69 -18.50 5.98
C GLU A 82 6.77 -19.70 5.67
N LYS A 83 6.60 -20.06 4.39
CA LYS A 83 5.69 -21.11 3.93
C LYS A 83 4.25 -20.93 4.42
N ARG A 84 3.81 -19.67 4.45
CA ARG A 84 2.48 -19.27 4.95
C ARG A 84 1.69 -18.61 3.83
N GLN A 85 0.43 -19.00 3.66
CA GLN A 85 -0.43 -18.38 2.65
C GLN A 85 -0.70 -16.91 2.97
N PHE A 86 -0.63 -16.06 1.95
CA PHE A 86 -0.89 -14.63 2.06
C PHE A 86 -2.19 -14.24 1.34
N ASP A 87 -2.98 -13.39 1.99
CA ASP A 87 -4.17 -12.72 1.47
C ASP A 87 -4.02 -11.22 1.74
N TYR A 88 -4.25 -10.40 0.72
CA TYR A 88 -4.13 -8.94 0.80
C TYR A 88 -5.04 -8.31 1.86
N THR A 89 -6.21 -8.92 2.14
CA THR A 89 -7.11 -8.48 3.21
C THR A 89 -6.49 -8.60 4.61
N ARG A 90 -5.44 -9.42 4.74
CA ARG A 90 -4.73 -9.69 6.00
C ARG A 90 -3.33 -9.08 6.01
N LEU A 91 -3.01 -8.13 5.13
CA LEU A 91 -1.66 -7.54 5.01
C LEU A 91 -1.07 -7.11 6.35
N ILE A 92 -1.81 -6.36 7.17
CA ILE A 92 -1.30 -5.85 8.44
C ILE A 92 -1.02 -6.98 9.43
N ASP A 93 -1.93 -7.95 9.55
CA ASP A 93 -1.73 -9.14 10.38
C ASP A 93 -0.53 -9.94 9.89
N PHE A 94 -0.40 -10.08 8.57
CA PHE A 94 0.66 -10.84 7.95
C PHE A 94 2.04 -10.25 8.28
N LEU A 95 2.17 -8.92 8.18
CA LEU A 95 3.39 -8.19 8.54
C LEU A 95 3.70 -8.25 10.04
N ARG A 96 2.68 -8.11 10.89
CA ARG A 96 2.83 -8.18 12.35
C ARG A 96 3.35 -9.54 12.82
N ASP A 97 2.77 -10.60 12.27
CA ASP A 97 3.01 -11.97 12.73
C ASP A 97 4.25 -12.60 12.05
N SER A 98 4.94 -11.85 11.18
CA SER A 98 6.16 -12.34 10.54
C SER A 98 7.32 -12.41 11.54
N HIS A 99 8.02 -13.54 11.55
CA HIS A 99 9.18 -13.78 12.43
C HIS A 99 10.51 -13.47 11.74
N VAL A 100 10.50 -13.34 10.41
CA VAL A 100 11.69 -13.01 9.61
C VAL A 100 11.75 -11.53 9.24
N SER A 101 10.60 -10.84 9.15
CA SER A 101 10.56 -9.44 8.76
C SER A 101 11.13 -8.51 9.85
N PRO A 102 11.92 -7.47 9.50
CA PRO A 102 12.35 -6.47 10.46
C PRO A 102 11.13 -5.72 11.04
N SER A 103 11.09 -5.53 12.36
CA SER A 103 9.94 -4.88 13.05
C SER A 103 9.62 -3.49 12.49
N ALA A 104 10.65 -2.76 12.04
CA ALA A 104 10.52 -1.45 11.40
C ALA A 104 9.61 -1.44 10.16
N VAL A 105 9.43 -2.57 9.48
CA VAL A 105 8.49 -2.68 8.35
C VAL A 105 7.05 -2.63 8.86
N TYR A 106 6.70 -3.44 9.86
CA TYR A 106 5.35 -3.44 10.45
C TYR A 106 5.03 -2.12 11.14
N GLU A 107 5.91 -1.65 12.04
CA GLU A 107 5.73 -0.40 12.77
C GLU A 107 5.55 0.78 11.81
N GLY A 108 6.40 0.86 10.78
CA GLY A 108 6.29 1.90 9.78
C GLY A 108 5.07 1.76 8.87
N ALA A 109 4.59 0.55 8.59
CA ALA A 109 3.39 0.32 7.82
C ALA A 109 2.15 0.86 8.55
N LEU A 110 2.04 0.62 9.86
CA LEU A 110 0.94 1.17 10.67
C LEU A 110 0.88 2.70 10.58
N GLU A 111 2.02 3.36 10.62
CA GLU A 111 2.04 4.82 10.60
C GLU A 111 1.79 5.41 9.21
N VAL A 112 2.44 4.87 8.18
CA VAL A 112 2.28 5.39 6.81
C VAL A 112 0.85 5.20 6.32
N LEU A 113 0.22 4.09 6.72
CA LEU A 113 -1.18 3.80 6.41
C LEU A 113 -2.15 4.46 7.40
N MET A 114 -1.65 5.18 8.41
CA MET A 114 -2.45 5.87 9.44
C MET A 114 -3.39 4.91 10.19
N LEU A 115 -2.91 3.71 10.50
CA LEU A 115 -3.64 2.62 11.17
C LEU A 115 -3.26 2.45 12.64
N GLY A 116 -2.30 3.21 13.17
CA GLY A 116 -1.80 3.07 14.54
C GLY A 116 -2.82 3.39 15.64
N ASP A 117 -3.66 4.40 15.41
CA ASP A 117 -4.58 4.96 16.42
C ASP A 117 -6.06 4.89 16.00
N VAL A 118 -6.42 3.90 15.18
CA VAL A 118 -7.80 3.74 14.68
C VAL A 118 -8.63 2.98 15.71
N SER A 119 -9.67 3.62 16.25
CA SER A 119 -10.66 2.95 17.11
C SER A 119 -11.59 2.07 16.28
N ALA A 120 -12.19 1.06 16.91
CA ALA A 120 -13.19 0.21 16.25
C ALA A 120 -14.38 1.02 15.70
N GLU A 121 -14.85 2.02 16.46
CA GLU A 121 -15.89 2.96 16.03
C GLU A 121 -15.44 3.80 14.83
N GLY A 122 -14.21 4.34 14.87
CA GLY A 122 -13.67 5.13 13.76
C GLY A 122 -13.46 4.32 12.49
N ALA A 123 -13.12 3.04 12.61
CA ALA A 123 -13.05 2.10 11.49
C ALA A 123 -14.43 1.86 10.88
N GLU A 124 -15.43 1.55 11.70
CA GLU A 124 -16.81 1.30 11.23
C GLU A 124 -17.39 2.53 10.53
N ASP A 125 -17.24 3.71 11.13
CA ASP A 125 -17.67 4.98 10.52
C ASP A 125 -17.00 5.23 9.16
N SER A 126 -15.72 4.88 9.04
CA SER A 126 -14.98 5.04 7.78
C SER A 126 -15.49 4.06 6.71
N LEU A 127 -15.82 2.83 7.10
CA LEU A 127 -16.42 1.84 6.21
C LEU A 127 -17.80 2.27 5.72
N GLU A 128 -18.66 2.75 6.61
CA GLU A 128 -20.00 3.24 6.25
C GLU A 128 -19.94 4.47 5.34
N ARG A 129 -19.04 5.42 5.64
CA ARG A 129 -18.78 6.56 4.73
C ARG A 129 -18.32 6.10 3.36
N ALA A 130 -17.38 5.16 3.29
CA ALA A 130 -16.89 4.62 2.02
C ALA A 130 -18.02 3.92 1.23
N ARG A 131 -18.86 3.12 1.89
CA ARG A 131 -20.03 2.47 1.27
C ARG A 131 -21.00 3.50 0.71
N SER A 132 -21.33 4.54 1.48
CA SER A 132 -22.21 5.62 1.03
C SER A 132 -21.67 6.33 -0.20
N ILE A 133 -20.37 6.66 -0.22
CA ILE A 133 -19.72 7.29 -1.38
C ILE A 133 -19.77 6.39 -2.61
N ILE A 134 -19.49 5.09 -2.45
CA ILE A 134 -19.55 4.12 -3.56
C ILE A 134 -20.97 4.03 -4.13
N LEU A 135 -21.99 4.01 -3.27
CA LEU A 135 -23.40 3.96 -3.70
C LEU A 135 -23.81 5.24 -4.44
N ASP A 136 -23.41 6.42 -3.94
CA ASP A 136 -23.66 7.71 -4.58
C ASP A 136 -23.00 7.77 -5.98
N ILE A 137 -21.72 7.41 -6.08
CA ILE A 137 -21.01 7.36 -7.38
C ILE A 137 -21.70 6.41 -8.36
N ARG A 138 -22.14 5.23 -7.90
CA ARG A 138 -22.89 4.27 -8.73
C ARG A 138 -24.24 4.83 -9.18
N GLY A 139 -24.94 5.57 -8.31
CA GLY A 139 -26.19 6.25 -8.62
C GLY A 139 -25.99 7.28 -9.73
N ARG A 140 -25.08 8.23 -9.52
CA ARG A 140 -24.75 9.28 -10.50
C ARG A 140 -24.31 8.71 -11.85
N ARG A 141 -23.54 7.63 -11.85
CA ARG A 141 -23.15 6.93 -13.09
C ARG A 141 -24.38 6.43 -13.85
N LYS A 142 -25.37 5.84 -13.17
CA LYS A 142 -26.59 5.34 -13.83
C LYS A 142 -27.41 6.49 -14.42
N GLU A 143 -27.54 7.59 -13.69
CA GLU A 143 -28.25 8.80 -14.16
C GLU A 143 -27.60 9.37 -15.42
N LEU A 144 -26.26 9.49 -15.42
CA LEU A 144 -25.51 9.96 -16.59
C LEU A 144 -25.70 9.05 -17.81
N ILE A 145 -25.66 7.72 -17.63
CA ILE A 145 -25.91 6.77 -18.72
C ILE A 145 -27.32 6.94 -19.28
N ALA A 146 -28.34 7.04 -18.42
CA ALA A 146 -29.72 7.21 -18.85
C ALA A 146 -29.96 8.53 -19.61
N GLN A 147 -29.32 9.63 -19.17
CA GLN A 147 -29.36 10.91 -19.88
C GLN A 147 -28.76 10.80 -21.29
N MET A 148 -27.59 10.16 -21.42
CA MET A 148 -26.94 9.96 -22.71
C MET A 148 -27.74 9.06 -23.67
N GLU A 149 -28.55 8.14 -23.14
CA GLU A 149 -29.44 7.28 -23.93
C GLU A 149 -30.72 8.00 -24.36
N ALA A 150 -31.24 8.91 -23.53
CA ALA A 150 -32.44 9.70 -23.84
C ALA A 150 -32.17 10.85 -24.85
N GLU A 151 -30.92 11.27 -25.00
CA GLU A 151 -30.48 12.28 -25.97
C GLU A 151 -30.15 11.72 -27.37
N LYS A 152 -30.26 10.39 -27.57
CA LYS A 152 -30.10 9.72 -28.87
C LYS A 152 -31.43 9.53 -29.59
#